data_AF-A0A2S4N945-F1
#
_entry.id   AF-A0A2S4N945-F1
#
_cell.length_a   1.000
_cell.length_b   1.000
_cell.length_c   1.000
_cell.angle_alpha   90.00
_cell.angle_beta   90.00
_cell.angle_gamma   90.00
#
_symmetry.space_group_name_H-M   'P 1'
#
loop_
_entity.id
_entity.type
_entity.pdbx_description
1 polymer ?
#
loop_
_entity_poly.entity_id
_entity_poly.type
_entity_poly.pdbx_seq_one_letter_code
_entity_poly.pdbx_strand_id
1 'polypeptide(L)'
;MARQKGIIKLKGTIGDITFYKTQDGHLAREKGGIDASRIKSDPAFQRTRENGSEFGRAGKAGKVLRTALRALLLNSADGRMVSRLTQQMVKVIQADMVSIRGLRNVIDGEVDLLVGFEFNIRGKLGTSLFAPFVGTIDRVTGEISIDLASFIPSNMIAAPSGTTHFKIISAGAEIDFEAETFIEAHSETAILPWDATATAAINQVNAVTPASTKPLFLALGVEFYQEVNGAMYPLKNGAFNPLAVVKVDGGV
;
A
#
# COMPACT_ATOMS: atom_id res chain seq x y z
N MET A 1 12.51 -33.46 -24.09
CA MET A 1 11.68 -33.31 -22.87
C MET A 1 10.82 -34.55 -22.69
N ALA A 2 10.71 -35.06 -21.45
CA ALA A 2 9.85 -36.20 -21.17
C ALA A 2 8.38 -35.81 -21.33
N ARG A 3 7.59 -36.66 -22.01
CA ARG A 3 6.16 -36.46 -22.27
C ARG A 3 5.36 -37.42 -21.41
N GLN A 4 4.27 -36.94 -20.81
CA GLN A 4 3.36 -37.79 -20.08
C GLN A 4 2.51 -38.60 -21.07
N LYS A 5 2.72 -39.91 -21.13
CA LYS A 5 1.85 -40.84 -21.88
C LYS A 5 0.91 -41.53 -20.89
N GLY A 6 -0.36 -41.18 -20.92
CA GLY A 6 -1.41 -41.77 -20.07
C GLY A 6 -2.69 -40.95 -20.05
N ILE A 7 -3.81 -41.58 -19.68
CA ILE A 7 -5.12 -40.92 -19.57
C ILE A 7 -5.24 -40.06 -18.30
N ILE A 8 -4.44 -40.35 -17.28
CA ILE A 8 -4.40 -39.59 -16.01
C ILE A 8 -3.51 -38.37 -16.22
N LYS A 9 -4.07 -37.17 -16.03
CA LYS A 9 -3.34 -35.89 -16.13
C LYS A 9 -2.81 -35.52 -14.75
N LEU A 10 -1.51 -35.32 -14.63
CA LEU A 10 -0.87 -34.89 -13.38
C LEU A 10 -0.42 -33.43 -13.50
N LYS A 11 -0.59 -32.66 -12.43
CA LYS A 11 -0.13 -31.28 -12.33
C LYS A 11 0.45 -31.06 -10.94
N GLY A 12 1.69 -30.61 -10.87
CA GLY A 12 2.43 -30.45 -9.60
C GLY A 12 3.69 -31.31 -9.56
N THR A 13 4.29 -31.46 -8.38
CA THR A 13 5.56 -32.19 -8.19
C THR A 13 5.32 -33.45 -7.37
N ILE A 14 5.83 -34.58 -7.83
CA ILE A 14 5.85 -35.86 -7.10
C ILE A 14 7.31 -36.33 -7.06
N GLY A 15 7.88 -36.46 -5.87
CA GLY A 15 9.31 -36.72 -5.70
C GLY A 15 10.14 -35.64 -6.42
N ASP A 16 11.06 -36.08 -7.28
CA ASP A 16 11.91 -35.20 -8.08
C ASP A 16 11.35 -34.96 -9.49
N ILE A 17 10.06 -35.20 -9.76
CA ILE A 17 9.46 -34.97 -11.08
C ILE A 17 8.34 -33.93 -10.98
N THR A 18 8.46 -32.86 -11.77
CA THR A 18 7.41 -31.84 -11.93
C THR A 18 6.64 -32.04 -13.22
N PHE A 19 5.32 -32.15 -13.10
CA PHE A 19 4.35 -32.29 -14.19
C PHE A 19 3.68 -30.94 -14.48
N TYR A 20 3.71 -30.51 -15.74
CA TYR A 20 3.16 -29.22 -16.17
C TYR A 20 2.62 -29.28 -17.60
N LYS A 21 1.74 -28.33 -17.94
CA LYS A 21 1.12 -28.24 -19.27
C LYS A 21 1.74 -27.10 -20.07
N THR A 22 2.11 -27.39 -21.32
CA THR A 22 2.58 -26.41 -22.31
C THR A 22 1.68 -26.45 -23.56
N GLN A 23 1.97 -25.62 -24.56
CA GLN A 23 1.32 -25.69 -25.87
C GLN A 23 1.54 -27.06 -26.56
N ASP A 24 2.69 -27.71 -26.30
CA ASP A 24 3.06 -29.03 -26.85
C ASP A 24 2.51 -30.22 -26.03
N GLY A 25 1.62 -29.96 -25.06
CA GLY A 25 0.96 -30.99 -24.25
C GLY A 25 1.49 -31.11 -22.82
N HIS A 26 1.30 -32.30 -22.22
CA HIS A 26 1.67 -32.58 -20.83
C HIS A 26 3.12 -33.09 -20.76
N LEU A 27 3.96 -32.31 -20.07
CA LEU A 27 5.38 -32.57 -19.95
C LEU A 27 5.74 -32.92 -18.51
N ALA A 28 6.78 -33.74 -18.38
CA ALA A 28 7.44 -34.01 -17.13
C ALA A 28 8.89 -33.54 -17.24
N ARG A 29 9.41 -32.97 -16.16
CA ARG A 29 10.83 -32.70 -16.00
C ARG A 29 11.27 -33.17 -14.63
N GLU A 30 12.52 -33.60 -14.51
CA GLU A 30 13.14 -33.64 -13.19
C GLU A 30 13.11 -32.25 -12.57
N LYS A 31 13.08 -32.19 -11.25
CA LYS A 31 13.08 -30.99 -10.44
C LYS A 31 14.36 -30.22 -10.73
N GLY A 32 14.29 -29.35 -11.74
CA GLY A 32 15.32 -28.37 -12.03
C GLY A 32 15.32 -27.30 -10.96
N GLY A 33 16.49 -26.99 -10.43
CA GLY A 33 16.68 -25.98 -9.39
C GLY A 33 18.00 -26.21 -8.67
N ILE A 34 18.54 -25.16 -8.06
CA ILE A 34 19.68 -25.27 -7.16
C ILE A 34 19.16 -25.66 -5.78
N ASP A 35 19.83 -26.60 -5.10
CA ASP A 35 19.45 -26.99 -3.75
C ASP A 35 19.40 -25.80 -2.79
N ALA A 36 18.38 -25.76 -1.94
CA ALA A 36 18.22 -24.69 -0.96
C ALA A 36 19.43 -24.61 0.00
N SER A 37 20.02 -25.75 0.35
CA SER A 37 21.25 -25.83 1.14
C SER A 37 22.42 -25.14 0.42
N ARG A 38 22.55 -25.37 -0.90
CA ARG A 38 23.56 -24.71 -1.72
C ARG A 38 23.33 -23.20 -1.80
N ILE A 39 22.09 -22.74 -2.03
CA ILE A 39 21.79 -21.29 -2.00
C ILE A 39 22.16 -20.69 -0.63
N LYS A 40 21.96 -21.43 0.46
CA LYS A 40 22.25 -20.96 1.83
C LYS A 40 23.74 -20.83 2.13
N SER A 41 24.60 -21.73 1.64
CA SER A 41 26.01 -21.80 2.04
C SER A 41 27.01 -21.42 0.95
N ASP A 42 26.71 -21.65 -0.33
CA ASP A 42 27.68 -21.46 -1.42
C ASP A 42 27.97 -19.95 -1.63
N PRO A 43 29.25 -19.54 -1.66
CA PRO A 43 29.65 -18.14 -1.86
C PRO A 43 29.09 -17.51 -3.15
N ALA A 44 28.88 -18.30 -4.20
CA ALA A 44 28.31 -17.82 -5.46
C ALA A 44 26.90 -17.21 -5.29
N PHE A 45 26.16 -17.61 -4.25
CA PHE A 45 24.82 -17.12 -3.96
C PHE A 45 24.78 -16.04 -2.88
N GLN A 46 25.92 -15.49 -2.46
CA GLN A 46 25.96 -14.41 -1.46
C GLN A 46 25.01 -13.26 -1.83
N ARG A 47 25.11 -12.74 -3.07
CA ARG A 47 24.25 -11.66 -3.56
C ARG A 47 22.77 -12.03 -3.61
N THR A 48 22.45 -13.28 -3.91
CA THR A 48 21.07 -13.79 -3.87
C THR A 48 20.51 -13.76 -2.46
N ARG A 49 21.31 -14.15 -1.46
CA ARG A 49 20.91 -14.11 -0.05
C ARG A 49 20.73 -12.68 0.46
N GLU A 50 21.66 -11.80 0.15
CA GLU A 50 21.58 -10.37 0.51
C GLU A 50 20.30 -9.73 -0.03
N ASN A 51 20.04 -9.88 -1.34
CA ASN A 51 18.83 -9.36 -1.96
C ASN A 51 17.55 -10.01 -1.39
N GLY A 52 17.61 -11.31 -1.12
CA GLY A 52 16.48 -12.05 -0.53
C GLY A 52 16.14 -11.55 0.88
N SER A 53 17.15 -11.24 1.69
CA SER A 53 16.97 -10.66 3.02
C SER A 53 16.33 -9.27 2.96
N GLU A 54 16.85 -8.39 2.10
CA GLU A 54 16.31 -7.04 1.91
C GLU A 54 14.86 -7.07 1.36
N PHE A 55 14.58 -7.96 0.40
CA PHE A 55 13.22 -8.15 -0.11
C PHE A 55 12.27 -8.65 0.97
N GLY A 56 12.73 -9.57 1.83
CA GLY A 56 11.98 -10.05 2.99
C GLY A 56 11.63 -8.91 3.96
N ARG A 57 12.62 -8.06 4.29
CA ARG A 57 12.38 -6.85 5.12
C ARG A 57 11.41 -5.89 4.46
N ALA A 58 11.54 -5.63 3.15
CA ALA A 58 10.62 -4.76 2.42
C ALA A 58 9.18 -5.28 2.46
N GLY A 59 8.99 -6.60 2.28
CA GLY A 59 7.68 -7.23 2.37
C GLY A 59 7.08 -7.14 3.78
N LYS A 60 7.92 -7.28 4.82
CA LYS A 60 7.53 -7.12 6.23
C LYS A 60 7.11 -5.69 6.54
N ALA A 61 7.93 -4.70 6.19
CA ALA A 61 7.62 -3.28 6.37
C ALA A 61 6.34 -2.87 5.62
N GLY A 62 6.21 -3.29 4.35
CA GLY A 62 4.99 -3.09 3.58
C GLY A 62 3.76 -3.78 4.17
N LYS A 63 3.92 -4.86 4.95
CA LYS A 63 2.82 -5.46 5.71
C LYS A 63 2.44 -4.61 6.91
N VAL A 64 3.40 -4.11 7.68
CA VAL A 64 3.12 -3.25 8.86
C VAL A 64 2.36 -2.00 8.44
N LEU A 65 2.83 -1.26 7.43
CA LEU A 65 2.14 -0.06 6.92
C LEU A 65 0.70 -0.34 6.45
N ARG A 66 0.48 -1.44 5.71
CA ARG A 66 -0.88 -1.83 5.29
C ARG A 66 -1.77 -2.25 6.45
N THR A 67 -1.17 -2.78 7.51
CA THR A 67 -1.92 -3.19 8.70
C THR A 67 -2.33 -1.97 9.50
N ALA A 68 -1.44 -0.98 9.64
CA ALA A 68 -1.75 0.31 10.23
C ALA A 68 -2.91 1.00 9.50
N LEU A 69 -2.86 1.07 8.17
CA LEU A 69 -3.89 1.75 7.36
C LEU A 69 -5.07 0.85 6.97
N ARG A 70 -5.29 -0.27 7.66
CA ARG A 70 -6.28 -1.28 7.23
C ARG A 70 -7.70 -0.72 7.13
N ALA A 71 -8.08 0.16 8.05
CA ALA A 71 -9.42 0.77 8.09
C ALA A 71 -9.74 1.49 6.76
N LEU A 72 -8.81 2.28 6.24
CA LEU A 72 -8.96 3.05 5.00
C LEU A 72 -8.81 2.17 3.74
N LEU A 73 -8.06 1.08 3.84
CA LEU A 73 -7.78 0.19 2.72
C LEU A 73 -8.94 -0.74 2.37
N LEU A 74 -9.92 -0.92 3.27
CA LEU A 74 -11.07 -1.81 3.07
C LEU A 74 -11.80 -1.54 1.75
N ASN A 75 -11.90 -0.26 1.35
CA ASN A 75 -12.60 0.16 0.15
C ASN A 75 -11.67 0.75 -0.93
N SER A 76 -10.36 0.84 -0.67
CA SER A 76 -9.42 1.63 -1.49
C SER A 76 -8.26 0.83 -2.09
N ALA A 77 -8.01 -0.42 -1.68
CA ALA A 77 -6.85 -1.17 -2.20
C ALA A 77 -7.11 -1.83 -3.58
N ASP A 78 -6.18 -1.68 -4.53
CA ASP A 78 -6.21 -2.47 -5.78
C ASP A 78 -5.57 -3.86 -5.65
N GLY A 79 -5.92 -4.79 -6.54
CA GLY A 79 -5.48 -6.19 -6.48
C GLY A 79 -3.98 -6.43 -6.64
N ARG A 80 -3.20 -5.44 -7.09
CA ARG A 80 -1.72 -5.51 -7.18
C ARG A 80 -1.02 -4.57 -6.21
N MET A 81 -1.77 -3.86 -5.35
CA MET A 81 -1.24 -2.87 -4.41
C MET A 81 -0.10 -3.43 -3.56
N VAL A 82 -0.24 -4.65 -3.02
CA VAL A 82 0.79 -5.28 -2.17
C VAL A 82 2.11 -5.43 -2.93
N SER A 83 2.08 -5.90 -4.18
CA SER A 83 3.29 -6.05 -4.99
C SER A 83 3.95 -4.69 -5.28
N ARG A 84 3.14 -3.67 -5.60
CA ARG A 84 3.64 -2.30 -5.83
C ARG A 84 4.26 -1.71 -4.57
N LEU A 85 3.61 -1.89 -3.42
CA LEU A 85 4.13 -1.39 -2.14
C LEU A 85 5.45 -2.07 -1.78
N THR A 86 5.55 -3.39 -1.92
CA THR A 86 6.82 -4.11 -1.71
C THR A 86 7.92 -3.57 -2.63
N GLN A 87 7.62 -3.29 -3.90
CA GLN A 87 8.61 -2.70 -4.82
C GLN A 87 9.09 -1.32 -4.35
N GLN A 88 8.21 -0.47 -3.83
CA GLN A 88 8.62 0.83 -3.29
C GLN A 88 9.41 0.68 -1.99
N MET A 89 9.00 -0.22 -1.10
CA MET A 89 9.74 -0.53 0.13
C MET A 89 11.15 -1.07 -0.16
N VAL A 90 11.33 -1.83 -1.25
CA VAL A 90 12.68 -2.24 -1.69
C VAL A 90 13.53 -1.02 -2.04
N LYS A 91 12.97 0.02 -2.67
CA LYS A 91 13.70 1.25 -2.97
C LYS A 91 14.06 2.03 -1.71
N VAL A 92 13.14 2.11 -0.74
CA VAL A 92 13.38 2.71 0.59
C VAL A 92 14.57 2.02 1.26
N ILE A 93 14.55 0.69 1.35
CA ILE A 93 15.67 -0.08 1.91
C ILE A 93 16.96 0.12 1.12
N GLN A 94 16.87 0.27 -0.21
CA GLN A 94 18.05 0.49 -1.02
C GLN A 94 18.68 1.87 -0.87
N ALA A 95 17.91 2.85 -0.36
CA ALA A 95 18.38 4.18 -0.05
C ALA A 95 19.14 4.26 1.29
N ASP A 96 19.14 3.20 2.10
CA ASP A 96 19.98 3.08 3.28
C ASP A 96 21.47 3.07 2.88
N MET A 97 22.16 4.15 3.24
CA MET A 97 23.58 4.39 2.98
C MET A 97 24.47 4.05 4.20
N VAL A 98 23.88 3.69 5.34
CA VAL A 98 24.57 3.40 6.60
C VAL A 98 24.91 1.91 6.69
N SER A 99 23.92 1.06 6.39
CA SER A 99 24.07 -0.39 6.51
C SER A 99 24.78 -1.03 5.31
N ILE A 100 25.53 -2.10 5.57
CA ILE A 100 26.07 -2.93 4.50
C ILE A 100 24.95 -3.68 3.76
N ARG A 101 25.24 -4.09 2.51
CA ARG A 101 24.30 -4.85 1.68
C ARG A 101 23.83 -6.13 2.37
N GLY A 102 22.55 -6.44 2.26
CA GLY A 102 21.90 -7.56 2.96
C GLY A 102 21.47 -7.22 4.38
N LEU A 103 21.99 -6.15 4.99
CA LEU A 103 21.61 -5.67 6.33
C LEU A 103 20.84 -4.35 6.31
N ARG A 104 20.69 -3.72 5.14
CA ARG A 104 19.90 -2.50 4.96
C ARG A 104 18.48 -2.59 5.51
N ASN A 105 18.01 -1.50 6.08
CA ASN A 105 16.73 -1.40 6.77
C ASN A 105 15.91 -0.18 6.31
N VAL A 106 14.72 -0.01 6.88
CA VAL A 106 13.76 1.03 6.48
C VAL A 106 13.98 2.34 7.22
N ILE A 107 14.47 2.31 8.46
CA ILE A 107 14.66 3.49 9.31
C ILE A 107 15.83 4.33 8.79
N ASP A 108 16.94 3.67 8.48
CA ASP A 108 18.11 4.33 7.88
C ASP A 108 17.94 4.58 6.38
N GLY A 109 16.80 4.19 5.82
CA GLY A 109 16.40 4.46 4.44
C GLY A 109 15.55 5.72 4.32
N GLU A 110 15.28 6.14 3.08
CA GLU A 110 14.48 7.32 2.81
C GLU A 110 12.98 6.96 2.74
N VAL A 111 12.29 6.97 3.89
CA VAL A 111 10.85 6.69 3.94
C VAL A 111 10.02 7.73 3.22
N ASP A 112 10.55 8.93 2.97
CA ASP A 112 9.88 9.98 2.21
C ASP A 112 9.66 9.58 0.74
N LEU A 113 10.37 8.55 0.24
CA LEU A 113 10.10 7.93 -1.06
C LEU A 113 8.69 7.30 -1.15
N LEU A 114 8.00 7.13 -0.03
CA LEU A 114 6.62 6.65 0.00
C LEU A 114 5.59 7.77 -0.21
N VAL A 115 5.98 9.05 -0.15
CA VAL A 115 5.10 10.16 -0.50
C VAL A 115 4.61 10.00 -1.94
N GLY A 116 3.30 10.13 -2.14
CA GLY A 116 2.63 9.89 -3.43
C GLY A 116 2.36 8.43 -3.74
N PHE A 117 2.63 7.49 -2.82
CA PHE A 117 2.22 6.10 -3.03
C PHE A 117 0.69 5.98 -3.06
N GLU A 118 0.17 5.69 -4.24
CA GLU A 118 -1.24 5.38 -4.46
C GLU A 118 -1.54 3.94 -4.05
N PHE A 119 -2.49 3.73 -3.14
CA PHE A 119 -2.99 2.40 -2.78
C PHE A 119 -3.99 1.85 -3.81
N ASN A 120 -4.58 2.75 -4.62
CA ASN A 120 -5.39 2.43 -5.77
C ASN A 120 -4.81 3.04 -7.05
N ILE A 121 -4.19 2.24 -7.92
CA ILE A 121 -3.67 2.80 -9.17
C ILE A 121 -4.77 3.18 -10.19
N ARG A 122 -5.99 2.69 -10.01
CA ARG A 122 -7.12 2.94 -10.92
C ARG A 122 -7.88 4.23 -10.56
N GLY A 123 -7.95 4.57 -9.29
CA GLY A 123 -8.44 5.87 -8.82
C GLY A 123 -7.35 6.57 -8.03
N LYS A 124 -6.49 7.33 -8.71
CA LYS A 124 -5.39 8.04 -8.05
C LYS A 124 -5.91 9.32 -7.39
N LEU A 125 -5.36 9.68 -6.24
CA LEU A 125 -5.80 10.87 -5.52
C LEU A 125 -5.69 12.14 -6.37
N GLY A 126 -4.54 12.35 -7.02
CA GLY A 126 -4.30 13.54 -7.86
C GLY A 126 -5.15 13.64 -9.13
N THR A 127 -5.88 12.58 -9.50
CA THR A 127 -6.83 12.59 -10.63
C THR A 127 -8.29 12.54 -10.18
N SER A 128 -8.54 12.39 -8.89
CA SER A 128 -9.88 12.24 -8.31
C SER A 128 -10.26 13.40 -7.40
N LEU A 129 -9.31 13.99 -6.68
CA LEU A 129 -9.52 15.14 -5.80
C LEU A 129 -8.64 16.30 -6.27
N PHE A 130 -9.28 17.33 -6.82
CA PHE A 130 -8.64 18.57 -7.25
C PHE A 130 -8.77 19.70 -6.23
N ALA A 131 -9.54 19.48 -5.16
CA ALA A 131 -9.63 20.43 -4.07
C ALA A 131 -8.25 20.57 -3.39
N PRO A 132 -7.74 21.79 -3.20
CA PRO A 132 -6.46 21.99 -2.55
C PRO A 132 -6.53 21.55 -1.09
N PHE A 133 -5.50 20.83 -0.65
CA PHE A 133 -5.37 20.37 0.72
C PHE A 133 -3.98 20.67 1.26
N VAL A 134 -3.88 20.84 2.58
CA VAL A 134 -2.62 21.00 3.31
C VAL A 134 -2.48 19.85 4.29
N GLY A 135 -1.45 19.03 4.12
CA GLY A 135 -1.08 17.99 5.07
C GLY A 135 0.03 18.46 6.00
N THR A 136 -0.17 18.30 7.30
CA THR A 136 0.81 18.70 8.33
C THR A 136 1.12 17.52 9.24
N ILE A 137 2.38 17.40 9.61
CA ILE A 137 2.85 16.49 10.65
C ILE A 137 3.57 17.37 11.66
N ASP A 138 2.98 17.54 12.84
CA ASP A 138 3.63 18.18 13.98
C ASP A 138 4.13 17.08 14.92
N ARG A 139 5.42 16.80 14.83
CA ARG A 139 6.05 15.77 15.67
C ARG A 139 6.06 16.16 17.14
N VAL A 140 6.10 17.44 17.50
CA VAL A 140 6.16 17.88 18.90
C VAL A 140 4.87 17.53 19.61
N THR A 141 3.73 17.83 18.98
CA THR A 141 2.40 17.55 19.52
C THR A 141 1.91 16.14 19.20
N GLY A 142 2.45 15.50 18.16
CA GLY A 142 1.94 14.24 17.63
C GLY A 142 0.72 14.42 16.72
N GLU A 143 0.37 15.64 16.34
CA GLU A 143 -0.78 15.92 15.48
C GLU A 143 -0.42 15.73 14.00
N ILE A 144 -1.13 14.82 13.34
CA ILE A 144 -1.05 14.60 11.89
C ILE A 144 -2.36 15.08 11.27
N SER A 145 -2.35 16.22 10.59
CA SER A 145 -3.56 16.89 10.14
C SER A 145 -3.70 17.00 8.62
N ILE A 146 -4.96 17.10 8.19
CA ILE A 146 -5.36 17.44 6.83
C ILE A 146 -6.38 18.57 6.87
N ASP A 147 -6.09 19.62 6.11
CA ASP A 147 -6.94 20.79 5.94
C ASP A 147 -7.37 20.94 4.49
N LEU A 148 -8.67 21.05 4.23
CA LEU A 148 -9.25 21.42 2.94
C LEU A 148 -10.11 22.67 3.13
N ALA A 149 -9.85 23.69 2.31
CA ALA A 149 -10.74 24.84 2.22
C ALA A 149 -12.12 24.42 1.68
N SER A 150 -13.13 25.27 1.86
CA SER A 150 -14.42 25.09 1.20
C SER A 150 -14.24 24.93 -0.32
N PHE A 151 -14.87 23.91 -0.90
CA PHE A 151 -14.80 23.65 -2.34
C PHE A 151 -16.14 23.14 -2.88
N ILE A 152 -16.32 23.22 -4.21
CA ILE A 152 -17.52 22.71 -4.89
C ILE A 152 -17.25 21.27 -5.37
N PRO A 153 -17.91 20.24 -4.80
CA PRO A 153 -17.64 18.83 -5.12
C PRO A 153 -17.80 18.46 -6.58
N SER A 154 -18.87 18.92 -7.26
CA SER A 154 -19.11 18.61 -8.67
C SER A 154 -18.00 19.12 -9.61
N ASN A 155 -17.25 20.14 -9.17
CA ASN A 155 -16.19 20.75 -9.96
C ASN A 155 -14.81 20.21 -9.59
N MET A 156 -14.61 19.83 -8.33
CA MET A 156 -13.30 19.49 -7.78
C MET A 156 -13.12 18.01 -7.43
N ILE A 157 -14.15 17.19 -7.62
CA ILE A 157 -14.07 15.74 -7.44
C ILE A 157 -14.47 15.04 -8.74
N ALA A 158 -13.52 14.34 -9.35
CA ALA A 158 -13.81 13.41 -10.44
C ALA A 158 -14.29 12.08 -9.84
N ALA A 159 -15.61 11.97 -9.73
CA ALA A 159 -16.28 10.82 -9.18
C ALA A 159 -16.62 9.76 -10.25
N PRO A 160 -16.65 8.47 -9.88
CA PRO A 160 -17.10 7.42 -10.79
C PRO A 160 -18.61 7.51 -11.08
N SER A 161 -19.03 6.87 -12.17
CA SER A 161 -20.46 6.75 -12.51
C SER A 161 -21.25 6.11 -11.37
N GLY A 162 -22.43 6.67 -11.07
CA GLY A 162 -23.31 6.24 -9.99
C GLY A 162 -23.04 6.92 -8.65
N THR A 163 -22.03 7.80 -8.54
CA THR A 163 -21.79 8.58 -7.31
C THR A 163 -22.92 9.57 -7.08
N THR A 164 -23.44 9.59 -5.86
CA THR A 164 -24.31 10.67 -5.37
C THR A 164 -23.71 11.37 -4.16
N HIS A 165 -22.85 10.68 -3.40
CA HIS A 165 -22.22 11.21 -2.20
C HIS A 165 -20.76 10.77 -2.08
N PHE A 166 -20.01 11.42 -1.22
CA PHE A 166 -18.61 11.09 -0.94
C PHE A 166 -18.25 11.33 0.53
N LYS A 167 -17.11 10.79 0.95
CA LYS A 167 -16.42 11.14 2.19
C LYS A 167 -14.97 11.51 1.90
N ILE A 168 -14.41 12.44 2.68
CA ILE A 168 -12.97 12.61 2.80
C ILE A 168 -12.50 11.82 4.01
N ILE A 169 -11.50 10.97 3.82
CA ILE A 169 -10.89 10.16 4.89
C ILE A 169 -9.40 10.48 4.99
N SER A 170 -8.87 10.52 6.20
CA SER A 170 -7.42 10.61 6.42
C SER A 170 -6.99 9.74 7.59
N ALA A 171 -5.72 9.38 7.61
CA ALA A 171 -5.11 8.67 8.72
C ALA A 171 -3.72 9.19 9.02
N GLY A 172 -3.42 9.33 10.30
CA GLY A 172 -2.08 9.52 10.84
C GLY A 172 -1.59 8.19 11.42
N ALA A 173 -0.42 7.74 10.99
CA ALA A 173 0.17 6.49 11.48
C ALA A 173 1.62 6.69 11.92
N GLU A 174 1.91 6.31 13.15
CA GLU A 174 3.25 6.16 13.70
C GLU A 174 3.65 4.69 13.58
N ILE A 175 4.80 4.40 12.97
CA ILE A 175 5.19 3.01 12.65
C ILE A 175 6.56 2.66 13.19
N ASP A 176 6.62 1.59 14.00
CA ASP A 176 7.86 0.92 14.33
C ASP A 176 8.06 -0.28 13.41
N PHE A 177 8.88 -0.10 12.37
CA PHE A 177 9.16 -1.16 11.39
C PHE A 177 10.01 -2.32 11.96
N GLU A 178 10.76 -2.09 13.04
CA GLU A 178 11.58 -3.11 13.69
C GLU A 178 10.73 -3.99 14.61
N ALA A 179 9.95 -3.35 15.48
CA ALA A 179 9.04 -4.02 16.41
C ALA A 179 7.76 -4.54 15.73
N GLU A 180 7.47 -4.13 14.50
CA GLU A 180 6.24 -4.41 13.76
C GLU A 180 4.98 -3.90 14.46
N THR A 181 5.10 -2.81 15.20
CA THR A 181 3.99 -2.15 15.90
C THR A 181 3.66 -0.83 15.24
N PHE A 182 2.46 -0.33 15.52
CA PHE A 182 2.01 0.96 15.02
C PHE A 182 1.00 1.57 15.98
N ILE A 183 0.91 2.89 15.94
CA ILE A 183 -0.20 3.67 16.50
C ILE A 183 -0.86 4.35 15.31
N GLU A 184 -2.18 4.27 15.24
CA GLU A 184 -2.95 4.86 14.16
C GLU A 184 -4.17 5.58 14.73
N ALA A 185 -4.45 6.73 14.13
CA ALA A 185 -5.70 7.44 14.26
C ALA A 185 -6.19 7.81 12.87
N HIS A 186 -7.49 7.79 12.66
CA HIS A 186 -8.10 8.25 11.42
C HIS A 186 -9.34 9.08 11.66
N SER A 187 -9.65 9.89 10.67
CA SER A 187 -10.78 10.80 10.65
C SER A 187 -11.51 10.66 9.34
N GLU A 188 -12.82 10.86 9.38
CA GLU A 188 -13.68 10.91 8.21
C GLU A 188 -14.67 12.06 8.32
N THR A 189 -15.09 12.60 7.18
CA THR A 189 -16.24 13.51 7.15
C THR A 189 -17.54 12.73 7.31
N ALA A 190 -18.64 13.46 7.54
CA ALA A 190 -19.96 12.95 7.20
C ALA A 190 -20.02 12.54 5.71
N ILE A 191 -21.04 11.78 5.33
CA ILE A 191 -21.34 11.50 3.93
C ILE A 191 -21.88 12.81 3.31
N LEU A 192 -21.08 13.44 2.46
CA LEU A 192 -21.38 14.73 1.83
C LEU A 192 -21.98 14.51 0.44
N PRO A 193 -22.95 15.34 0.02
CA PRO A 193 -23.50 15.27 -1.33
C PRO A 193 -22.44 15.63 -2.36
N TRP A 194 -22.39 14.88 -3.46
CA TRP A 194 -21.58 15.24 -4.63
C TRP A 194 -22.43 16.11 -5.56
N ASP A 195 -22.47 17.42 -5.29
CA ASP A 195 -23.28 18.40 -6.01
C ASP A 195 -22.53 19.73 -6.23
N ALA A 196 -23.25 20.75 -6.68
CA ALA A 196 -22.72 22.09 -6.92
C ALA A 196 -22.68 22.99 -5.67
N THR A 197 -22.99 22.45 -4.49
CA THR A 197 -23.02 23.18 -3.23
C THR A 197 -21.63 23.16 -2.60
N ALA A 198 -21.11 24.33 -2.22
CA ALA A 198 -19.80 24.39 -1.57
C ALA A 198 -19.82 23.69 -0.20
N THR A 199 -18.78 22.92 0.09
CA THR A 199 -18.58 22.26 1.40
C THR A 199 -18.24 23.29 2.47
N ALA A 200 -18.43 22.94 3.75
CA ALA A 200 -17.67 23.61 4.81
C ALA A 200 -16.17 23.28 4.68
N ALA A 201 -15.31 24.09 5.29
CA ALA A 201 -13.90 23.73 5.44
C ALA A 201 -13.79 22.41 6.23
N ILE A 202 -12.91 21.52 5.78
CA ILE A 202 -12.67 20.22 6.42
C ILE A 202 -11.32 20.31 7.12
N ASN A 203 -11.34 20.06 8.43
CA ASN A 203 -10.14 19.91 9.25
C ASN A 203 -10.21 18.53 9.91
N GLN A 204 -9.17 17.73 9.70
CA GLN A 204 -9.03 16.40 10.27
C GLN A 204 -7.71 16.36 11.03
N VAL A 205 -7.74 15.91 12.28
CA VAL A 205 -6.56 15.76 13.13
C VAL A 205 -6.48 14.32 13.61
N ASN A 206 -5.38 13.66 13.27
CA ASN A 206 -5.10 12.28 13.61
C ASN A 206 -3.91 12.26 14.58
N ALA A 207 -4.19 12.22 15.87
CA ALA A 207 -3.15 12.29 16.89
C ALA A 207 -2.46 10.93 17.09
N VAL A 208 -1.13 10.96 17.16
CA VAL A 208 -0.26 9.83 17.54
C VAL A 208 0.59 10.22 18.76
N THR A 209 1.66 9.51 19.07
CA THR A 209 2.52 9.83 20.23
C THR A 209 3.22 11.18 20.03
N PRO A 210 3.09 12.14 20.97
CA PRO A 210 3.89 13.37 20.95
C PRO A 210 5.39 13.08 21.04
N ALA A 211 6.20 13.87 20.33
CA ALA A 211 7.65 13.73 20.24
C ALA A 211 8.14 12.33 19.85
N SER A 212 7.34 11.58 19.06
CA SER A 212 7.76 10.27 18.57
C SER A 212 9.06 10.37 17.78
N THR A 213 9.91 9.36 17.88
CA THR A 213 11.12 9.19 17.08
C THR A 213 10.90 8.24 15.90
N LYS A 214 9.67 7.74 15.74
CA LYS A 214 9.31 6.78 14.70
C LYS A 214 8.85 7.49 13.43
N PRO A 215 8.95 6.84 12.26
CA PRO A 215 8.35 7.32 11.02
C PRO A 215 6.86 7.61 11.17
N LEU A 216 6.44 8.78 10.71
CA LEU A 216 5.06 9.26 10.73
C LEU A 216 4.53 9.33 9.30
N PHE A 217 3.32 8.84 9.08
CA PHE A 217 2.67 8.78 7.78
C PHE A 217 1.33 9.50 7.85
N LEU A 218 1.05 10.30 6.82
CA LEU A 218 -0.26 10.87 6.58
C LEU A 218 -0.83 10.31 5.28
N ALA A 219 -1.96 9.63 5.40
CA ALA A 219 -2.74 9.15 4.25
C ALA A 219 -4.00 10.02 4.06
N LEU A 220 -4.38 10.24 2.81
CA LEU A 220 -5.60 10.95 2.42
C LEU A 220 -6.32 10.17 1.32
N GLY A 221 -7.64 10.08 1.41
CA GLY A 221 -8.46 9.41 0.42
C GLY A 221 -9.87 9.98 0.30
N VAL A 222 -10.59 9.45 -0.68
CA VAL A 222 -11.99 9.74 -0.95
C VAL A 222 -12.74 8.42 -1.08
N GLU A 223 -13.86 8.29 -0.38
CA GLU A 223 -14.79 7.18 -0.58
C GLU A 223 -16.05 7.65 -1.29
N PHE A 224 -16.47 6.93 -2.32
CA PHE A 224 -17.67 7.25 -3.09
C PHE A 224 -18.86 6.38 -2.69
N TYR A 225 -20.03 6.99 -2.67
CA TYR A 225 -21.30 6.38 -2.27
C TYR A 225 -22.39 6.65 -3.30
N GLN A 226 -23.32 5.71 -3.38
CA GLN A 226 -24.57 5.83 -4.10
C GLN A 226 -25.73 5.73 -3.12
N GLU A 227 -26.63 6.70 -3.19
CA GLU A 227 -27.90 6.66 -2.48
C GLU A 227 -28.94 5.93 -3.32
N VAL A 228 -29.58 4.93 -2.74
CA VAL A 228 -30.71 4.21 -3.34
C VAL A 228 -31.81 4.11 -2.29
N ASN A 229 -32.97 4.70 -2.57
CA ASN A 229 -34.14 4.71 -1.69
C ASN A 229 -33.84 5.22 -0.25
N GLY A 230 -33.01 6.26 -0.11
CA GLY A 230 -32.63 6.83 1.19
C GLY A 230 -31.52 6.09 1.93
N ALA A 231 -30.99 4.99 1.36
CA ALA A 231 -29.88 4.24 1.94
C ALA A 231 -28.58 4.47 1.16
N MET A 232 -27.47 4.66 1.89
CA MET A 232 -26.13 4.90 1.33
C MET A 232 -25.37 3.58 1.13
N TYR A 233 -24.94 3.33 -0.10
CA TYR A 233 -24.16 2.16 -0.48
C TYR A 233 -22.76 2.58 -0.96
N PRO A 234 -21.68 2.04 -0.37
CA PRO A 234 -20.33 2.32 -0.85
C PRO A 234 -20.11 1.73 -2.25
N LEU A 235 -19.51 2.51 -3.15
CA LEU A 235 -19.16 2.05 -4.49
C LEU A 235 -17.92 1.14 -4.43
N LYS A 236 -18.14 -0.18 -4.44
CA LYS A 236 -17.10 -1.23 -4.33
C LYS A 236 -16.78 -1.93 -5.64
N ASN A 237 -16.92 -1.28 -6.78
CA ASN A 237 -16.74 -1.91 -8.10
C ASN A 237 -15.25 -2.10 -8.50
N GLY A 238 -14.30 -1.91 -7.60
CA GLY A 238 -12.86 -2.05 -7.85
C GLY A 238 -12.31 -1.06 -8.89
N ALA A 239 -13.10 -0.05 -9.23
CA ALA A 239 -12.76 0.96 -10.19
C ALA A 239 -12.22 2.22 -9.49
N PHE A 240 -12.79 2.68 -8.36
CA PHE A 240 -12.38 3.96 -7.75
C PHE A 240 -12.66 4.03 -6.26
N ASN A 241 -11.62 4.41 -5.51
CA ASN A 241 -11.59 5.14 -4.23
C ASN A 241 -10.11 5.50 -4.06
N PRO A 242 -9.72 6.78 -4.25
CA PRO A 242 -8.35 7.18 -4.08
C PRO A 242 -7.95 7.08 -2.62
N LEU A 243 -6.74 6.58 -2.40
CA LEU A 243 -6.04 6.66 -1.13
C LEU A 243 -4.56 6.75 -1.46
N ALA A 244 -3.90 7.77 -0.95
CA ALA A 244 -2.48 7.97 -1.15
C ALA A 244 -1.80 8.36 0.16
N VAL A 245 -0.52 8.03 0.29
CA VAL A 245 0.36 8.68 1.27
C VAL A 245 0.65 10.08 0.76
N VAL A 246 0.23 11.11 1.48
CA VAL A 246 0.39 12.52 1.05
C VAL A 246 1.50 13.24 1.79
N LYS A 247 1.91 12.73 2.95
CA LYS A 247 3.08 13.23 3.68
C LYS A 247 3.71 12.11 4.51
N VAL A 248 5.02 12.19 4.65
CA VAL A 248 5.83 11.33 5.52
C VAL A 248 6.78 12.25 6.29
N ASP A 249 7.09 11.87 7.51
CA ASP A 249 8.20 12.43 8.28
C ASP A 249 8.99 11.26 8.88
N GLY A 250 10.21 11.06 8.40
CA GLY A 250 11.10 9.98 8.83
C GLY A 250 11.69 10.13 10.23
N GLY A 251 11.65 11.34 10.82
CA GLY A 251 12.16 11.59 12.17
C GLY A 251 13.66 11.86 12.27
N VAL A 252 14.28 12.33 11.18
CA VAL A 252 15.70 12.74 11.10
C VAL A 252 15.83 14.25 11.05
#